data_AF-A0AAW6HMG9-F1
#
_entry.id   AF-A0AAW6HMG9-F1
#
_cell.length_a   1.000
_cell.length_b   1.000
_cell.length_c   1.000
_cell.angle_alpha   90.00
_cell.angle_beta   90.00
_cell.angle_gamma   90.00
#
_symmetry.space_group_name_H-M   'P 1'
#
loop_
_entity.id
_entity.type
_entity.pdbx_description
1 polymer ?
#
loop_
_entity_poly.entity_id
_entity_poly.type
_entity_poly.pdbx_seq_one_letter_code
_entity_poly.pdbx_strand_id
1 'polypeptide(L)'
;MYRFLDGKDGYPEMIELLSRHPDVLGEPKGFVIEPIPTDEDVSSLSAIIMDDDYYHFTIAHSQLTDGIRHANSAALIALKARAYLNLMADKRDGKHVNTKDIKKHRSDILKNVVIMTEDNIEAPASIVACIREFVASIRADWSTLAEPLSKSLGQDEAFVTGLLDQLDELFIEA
;
A
#
# COMPACT_ATOMS: atom_id res chain seq x y z
N MET A 1 -1.54 12.98 -1.15
CA MET A 1 -0.60 12.65 -2.23
C MET A 1 -0.18 13.94 -2.87
N TYR A 2 0.47 14.79 -2.09
CA TYR A 2 1.28 15.84 -2.70
C TYR A 2 2.48 15.12 -3.32
N ARG A 3 2.69 15.30 -4.62
CA ARG A 3 3.85 14.74 -5.32
C ARG A 3 4.88 15.84 -5.51
N PHE A 4 5.89 15.95 -4.64
CA PHE A 4 7.06 16.78 -4.96
C PHE A 4 7.74 16.15 -6.19
N LEU A 5 7.51 16.73 -7.36
CA LEU A 5 8.39 16.48 -8.51
C LEU A 5 9.63 17.34 -8.29
N ASP A 6 10.81 16.72 -8.33
CA ASP A 6 12.12 17.30 -8.02
C ASP A 6 12.37 17.59 -6.52
N GLY A 7 12.47 16.52 -5.72
CA GLY A 7 12.86 16.58 -4.32
C GLY A 7 14.21 17.29 -4.12
N LYS A 8 14.28 18.16 -3.10
CA LYS A 8 15.53 18.79 -2.67
C LYS A 8 16.26 17.88 -1.68
N ASP A 9 17.59 17.94 -1.70
CA ASP A 9 18.41 17.21 -0.74
C ASP A 9 17.99 17.55 0.70
N GLY A 10 17.74 16.52 1.51
CA GLY A 10 17.18 16.65 2.86
C GLY A 10 15.65 16.71 3.00
N TYR A 11 14.89 16.57 1.90
CA TYR A 11 13.41 16.49 1.94
C TYR A 11 12.90 15.21 1.28
N PRO A 12 11.78 14.64 1.76
CA PRO A 12 11.18 13.46 1.13
C PRO A 12 10.70 13.79 -0.29
N GLU A 13 11.08 12.95 -1.26
CA GLU A 13 10.62 13.08 -2.66
C GLU A 13 9.09 12.95 -2.79
N MET A 14 8.40 12.32 -1.82
CA MET A 14 6.95 12.11 -1.89
C MET A 14 6.33 12.05 -0.49
N ILE A 15 5.20 12.76 -0.30
CA ILE A 15 4.40 12.71 0.93
C ILE A 15 2.94 12.36 0.60
N GLU A 16 2.46 11.26 1.16
CA GLU A 16 1.05 10.86 1.10
C GLU A 16 0.35 11.15 2.42
N LEU A 17 -0.71 11.96 2.35
CA LEU A 17 -1.58 12.25 3.49
C LEU A 17 -2.77 11.30 3.42
N LEU A 18 -3.02 10.63 4.53
CA LEU A 18 -4.07 9.64 4.72
C LEU A 18 -5.10 10.19 5.71
N SER A 19 -6.39 10.12 5.37
CA SER A 19 -7.47 10.59 6.22
C SER A 19 -8.68 9.67 6.13
N ARG A 20 -9.46 9.57 7.21
CA ARG A 20 -10.81 8.99 7.17
C ARG A 20 -11.88 10.07 7.07
N HIS A 21 -13.10 9.66 6.73
CA HIS A 21 -14.24 10.56 6.77
C HIS A 21 -14.48 11.07 8.22
N PRO A 22 -14.58 12.40 8.45
CA PRO A 22 -14.85 12.92 9.78
C PRO A 22 -16.33 12.74 10.14
N ASP A 23 -16.61 12.02 11.23
CA ASP A 23 -17.98 11.78 11.73
C ASP A 23 -18.76 13.09 12.01
N VAL A 24 -18.02 14.16 12.31
CA VAL A 24 -18.55 15.48 12.67
C VAL A 24 -19.27 16.18 11.49
N LEU A 25 -18.95 15.81 10.25
CA LEU A 25 -19.47 16.50 9.06
C LEU A 25 -20.75 15.86 8.47
N GLY A 26 -21.26 14.76 9.05
CA GLY A 26 -22.44 14.04 8.52
C GLY A 26 -22.19 13.43 7.13
N GLU A 27 -23.20 12.80 6.52
CA GLU A 27 -23.06 12.29 5.15
C GLU A 27 -22.91 13.45 4.15
N PRO A 28 -21.88 13.42 3.27
CA PRO A 28 -21.68 14.47 2.29
C PRO A 28 -22.84 14.48 1.29
N LYS A 29 -23.53 15.63 1.19
CA LYS A 29 -24.59 15.88 0.21
C LYS A 29 -24.16 17.00 -0.73
N GLY A 30 -24.38 16.81 -2.03
CA GLY A 30 -24.06 17.81 -3.04
C GLY A 30 -22.56 17.93 -3.32
N PHE A 31 -21.94 16.84 -3.75
CA PHE A 31 -20.55 16.86 -4.22
C PHE A 31 -20.39 17.91 -5.33
N VAL A 32 -19.56 18.91 -5.08
CA VAL A 32 -18.98 19.76 -6.10
C VAL A 32 -17.50 19.44 -6.10
N ILE A 33 -16.99 18.96 -7.24
CA ILE A 33 -15.55 18.80 -7.43
C ILE A 33 -14.98 20.21 -7.58
N GLU A 34 -14.48 20.77 -6.47
CA GLU A 34 -13.80 22.06 -6.50
C GLU A 34 -12.32 21.80 -6.88
N PRO A 35 -11.87 22.23 -8.07
CA PRO A 35 -10.47 22.10 -8.44
C PRO A 35 -9.65 23.00 -7.51
N ILE A 36 -8.62 22.43 -6.88
CA ILE A 36 -7.66 23.21 -6.10
C ILE A 36 -6.88 24.08 -7.11
N PRO A 37 -6.95 25.43 -7.04
CA PRO A 37 -6.18 26.28 -7.94
C PRO A 37 -4.70 26.07 -7.64
N THR A 38 -3.97 25.51 -8.60
CA THR A 38 -2.51 25.40 -8.53
C THR A 38 -1.93 26.50 -9.41
N ASP A 39 -1.09 27.37 -8.84
CA ASP A 39 -0.17 28.19 -9.64
C ASP A 39 0.69 27.27 -10.52
N GLU A 40 1.19 27.79 -11.65
CA GLU A 40 1.81 27.03 -12.76
C GLU A 40 2.97 26.07 -12.37
N ASP A 41 3.47 26.13 -11.13
CA ASP A 41 4.57 25.32 -10.60
C ASP A 41 4.20 24.32 -9.49
N VAL A 42 2.91 24.08 -9.19
CA VAL A 42 2.52 23.23 -8.04
C VAL A 42 2.14 21.78 -8.43
N SER A 43 3.10 20.90 -8.23
CA SER A 43 3.01 19.48 -7.84
C SER A 43 1.62 18.95 -7.41
N SER A 44 1.13 17.89 -8.09
CA SER A 44 -0.21 17.30 -7.89
C SER A 44 -0.46 16.79 -6.46
N LEU A 45 -1.60 17.15 -5.85
CA LEU A 45 -2.12 16.68 -4.56
C LEU A 45 -3.27 15.65 -4.75
N SER A 46 -3.17 14.43 -4.22
CA SER A 46 -4.29 13.45 -4.16
C SER A 46 -4.62 13.03 -2.71
N ALA A 47 -5.79 13.37 -2.19
CA ALA A 47 -6.22 12.83 -0.89
C ALA A 47 -6.81 11.43 -1.09
N ILE A 48 -6.40 10.45 -0.27
CA ILE A 48 -7.00 9.11 -0.26
C ILE A 48 -7.88 9.02 0.98
N ILE A 49 -9.18 8.81 0.77
CA ILE A 49 -10.11 8.45 1.84
C ILE A 49 -9.95 6.95 2.10
N MET A 50 -9.60 6.62 3.34
CA MET A 50 -9.44 5.24 3.76
C MET A 50 -10.72 4.69 4.37
N ASP A 51 -10.95 3.40 4.15
CA ASP A 51 -11.88 2.61 4.94
C ASP A 51 -11.45 2.58 6.42
N ASP A 52 -12.42 2.46 7.32
CA ASP A 52 -12.17 2.56 8.76
C ASP A 52 -11.21 1.47 9.26
N ASP A 53 -11.28 0.23 8.75
CA ASP A 53 -10.38 -0.84 9.19
C ASP A 53 -8.93 -0.47 8.86
N TYR A 54 -8.69 -0.02 7.63
CA TYR A 54 -7.36 0.39 7.19
C TYR A 54 -6.88 1.64 7.91
N TYR A 55 -7.77 2.59 8.20
CA TYR A 55 -7.40 3.81 8.90
C TYR A 55 -6.93 3.50 10.32
N HIS A 56 -7.75 2.79 11.10
CA HIS A 56 -7.43 2.46 12.48
C HIS A 56 -6.19 1.56 12.55
N PHE A 57 -6.08 0.59 11.64
CA PHE A 57 -4.90 -0.25 11.51
C PHE A 57 -3.64 0.58 11.22
N THR A 58 -3.70 1.52 10.26
CA THR A 58 -2.54 2.36 9.92
C THR A 58 -2.13 3.27 11.08
N ILE A 59 -3.10 3.81 11.84
CA ILE A 59 -2.80 4.61 13.04
C ILE A 59 -2.12 3.75 14.11
N ALA A 60 -2.65 2.56 14.40
CA ALA A 60 -2.09 1.63 15.37
C ALA A 60 -0.68 1.15 14.97
N HIS A 61 -0.47 0.92 13.68
CA HIS A 61 0.80 0.48 13.08
C HIS A 61 1.58 1.65 12.46
N SER A 62 1.63 2.78 13.18
CA SER A 62 2.46 3.93 12.83
C SER A 62 3.51 4.23 13.90
N GLN A 63 4.65 4.76 13.46
CA GLN A 63 5.77 5.12 14.33
C GLN A 63 6.16 6.59 14.16
N LEU A 64 6.74 7.15 15.21
CA LEU A 64 7.23 8.53 15.23
C LEU A 64 8.76 8.53 15.09
N THR A 65 9.27 9.13 14.03
CA THR A 65 10.71 9.32 13.81
C THR A 65 10.95 10.78 13.50
N ASP A 66 11.85 11.41 14.25
CA ASP A 66 12.19 12.83 14.12
C ASP A 66 10.97 13.77 14.09
N GLY A 67 9.95 13.46 14.89
CA GLY A 67 8.71 14.23 14.98
C GLY A 67 7.70 13.97 13.85
N ILE A 68 8.00 13.08 12.91
CA ILE A 68 7.13 12.72 11.79
C ILE A 68 6.54 11.33 12.03
N ARG A 69 5.20 11.26 12.07
CA ARG A 69 4.46 9.99 12.15
C ARG A 69 4.34 9.38 10.77
N HIS A 70 4.72 8.11 10.63
CA HIS A 70 4.59 7.37 9.38
C HIS A 70 4.21 5.90 9.62
N ALA A 71 3.58 5.28 8.62
CA ALA A 71 3.21 3.87 8.62
C ALA A 71 4.45 2.98 8.72
N ASN A 72 4.43 1.99 9.62
CA ASN A 72 5.49 0.98 9.72
C ASN A 72 5.30 -0.13 8.66
N SER A 73 6.17 -1.15 8.67
CA SER A 73 6.13 -2.26 7.70
C SER A 73 4.78 -2.98 7.63
N ALA A 74 4.13 -3.23 8.78
CA ALA A 74 2.83 -3.89 8.83
C ALA A 74 1.75 -3.08 8.10
N ALA A 75 1.65 -1.78 8.41
CA ALA A 75 0.73 -0.86 7.74
C ALA A 75 1.06 -0.74 6.24
N LEU A 76 2.34 -0.62 5.87
CA LEU A 76 2.75 -0.52 4.47
C LEU A 76 2.40 -1.77 3.66
N ILE A 77 2.53 -2.96 4.23
CA ILE A 77 2.11 -4.22 3.60
C ILE A 77 0.61 -4.20 3.33
N ALA A 78 -0.20 -3.90 4.35
CA ALA A 78 -1.67 -3.85 4.22
C ALA A 78 -2.12 -2.85 3.15
N LEU A 79 -1.60 -1.62 3.21
CA LEU A 79 -1.94 -0.54 2.26
C LEU A 79 -1.55 -0.91 0.83
N LYS A 80 -0.35 -1.46 0.61
CA LYS A 80 0.14 -1.82 -0.72
C LYS A 80 -0.58 -3.04 -1.28
N ALA A 81 -0.96 -4.00 -0.45
CA ALA A 81 -1.75 -5.16 -0.89
C ALA A 81 -3.11 -4.72 -1.41
N ARG A 82 -3.80 -3.82 -0.67
CA ARG A 82 -5.07 -3.24 -1.12
C ARG A 82 -4.91 -2.46 -2.42
N ALA A 83 -3.88 -1.61 -2.51
CA ALA A 83 -3.59 -0.86 -3.74
C ALA A 83 -3.33 -1.78 -4.93
N TYR A 84 -2.57 -2.86 -4.74
CA TYR A 84 -2.32 -3.86 -5.77
C TYR A 84 -3.62 -4.50 -6.28
N LEU A 85 -4.49 -4.97 -5.38
CA LEU A 85 -5.75 -5.61 -5.77
C LEU A 85 -6.69 -4.64 -6.49
N ASN A 86 -6.75 -3.38 -6.05
CA ASN A 86 -7.51 -2.33 -6.73
C ASN A 86 -6.99 -2.10 -8.17
N LEU A 87 -5.67 -2.01 -8.36
CA LEU A 87 -5.07 -1.85 -9.69
C LEU A 87 -5.31 -3.07 -10.58
N MET A 88 -5.31 -4.28 -10.01
CA MET A 88 -5.62 -5.51 -10.74
C MET A 88 -7.09 -5.56 -11.16
N ALA A 89 -8.01 -5.15 -10.29
CA ALA A 89 -9.43 -5.03 -10.60
C ALA A 89 -9.68 -3.97 -11.69
N ASP A 90 -9.11 -2.77 -11.55
CA ASP A 90 -9.21 -1.70 -12.53
C ASP A 90 -8.69 -2.14 -13.91
N LYS A 91 -7.57 -2.86 -13.94
CA LYS A 91 -7.01 -3.44 -15.17
C LYS A 91 -7.95 -4.46 -15.80
N ARG A 92 -8.58 -5.33 -15.00
CA ARG A 92 -9.57 -6.31 -15.47
C ARG A 92 -10.82 -5.63 -16.03
N ASP A 93 -11.22 -4.52 -15.44
CA ASP A 93 -12.36 -3.71 -15.86
C ASP A 93 -12.05 -2.80 -17.07
N GLY A 94 -10.84 -2.91 -17.64
CA GLY A 94 -10.42 -2.19 -18.83
C GLY A 94 -10.03 -0.73 -18.58
N LYS A 95 -9.90 -0.29 -17.33
CA LYS A 95 -9.42 1.06 -16.99
C LYS A 95 -7.93 1.18 -17.29
N HIS A 96 -7.50 2.40 -17.57
CA HIS A 96 -6.07 2.67 -17.75
C HIS A 96 -5.32 2.49 -16.42
N VAL A 97 -4.37 1.56 -16.41
CA VAL A 97 -3.53 1.27 -15.25
C VAL A 97 -2.06 1.28 -15.65
N ASN A 98 -1.24 2.02 -14.90
CA ASN A 98 0.19 1.98 -15.06
C ASN A 98 0.76 0.68 -14.45
N THR A 99 1.20 -0.23 -15.32
CA THR A 99 1.72 -1.55 -14.90
C THR A 99 3.00 -1.44 -14.05
N LYS A 100 3.71 -0.30 -14.08
CA LYS A 100 4.86 -0.07 -13.19
C LYS A 100 4.43 -0.01 -11.72
N ASP A 101 3.24 0.53 -11.43
CA ASP A 101 2.75 0.66 -10.06
C ASP A 101 2.37 -0.71 -9.48
N ILE A 102 1.74 -1.57 -10.29
CA ILE A 102 1.49 -2.99 -9.93
C ILE A 102 2.80 -3.70 -9.58
N LYS A 103 3.83 -3.54 -10.41
CA LYS A 103 5.16 -4.15 -10.16
C LYS A 103 5.77 -3.60 -8.86
N LYS A 104 5.74 -2.28 -8.67
CA LYS A 104 6.26 -1.61 -7.48
C LYS A 104 5.59 -2.12 -6.21
N HIS A 105 4.27 -2.18 -6.15
CA HIS A 105 3.55 -2.65 -4.96
C HIS A 105 3.94 -4.08 -4.56
N ARG A 106 4.03 -5.01 -5.51
CA ARG A 106 4.48 -6.40 -5.21
C ARG A 106 5.88 -6.44 -4.62
N SER A 107 6.84 -5.78 -5.28
CA SER A 107 8.21 -5.73 -4.80
C SER A 107 8.32 -5.07 -3.42
N ASP A 108 7.60 -3.97 -3.21
CA ASP A 108 7.61 -3.25 -1.94
C ASP A 108 7.01 -4.09 -0.81
N ILE A 109 5.93 -4.85 -1.05
CA ILE A 109 5.34 -5.75 -0.04
C ILE A 109 6.38 -6.78 0.41
N LEU A 110 7.00 -7.50 -0.53
CA LEU A 110 8.00 -8.52 -0.19
C LEU A 110 9.21 -7.93 0.53
N LYS A 111 9.67 -6.73 0.14
CA LYS A 111 10.75 -6.02 0.84
C LYS A 111 10.37 -5.68 2.28
N ASN A 112 9.12 -5.30 2.54
CA ASN A 112 8.65 -5.05 3.91
C ASN A 112 8.61 -6.36 4.72
N VAL A 113 8.21 -7.49 4.14
CA VAL A 113 8.25 -8.80 4.81
C VAL A 113 9.69 -9.18 5.19
N VAL A 114 10.68 -8.92 4.32
CA VAL A 114 12.09 -9.22 4.61
C VAL A 114 12.64 -8.48 5.84
N ILE A 115 12.21 -7.24 6.08
CA ILE A 115 12.71 -6.41 7.19
C ILE A 115 11.85 -6.51 8.45
N MET A 116 10.75 -7.28 8.39
CA MET A 116 9.86 -7.45 9.53
C MET A 116 10.49 -8.38 10.57
N THR A 117 10.17 -8.09 11.84
CA THR A 117 10.67 -8.83 13.00
C THR A 117 9.56 -9.46 13.82
N GLU A 118 8.31 -9.07 13.56
CA GLU A 118 7.13 -9.61 14.21
C GLU A 118 6.78 -10.98 13.62
N ASP A 119 6.47 -11.93 14.50
CA ASP A 119 6.03 -13.27 14.11
C ASP A 119 4.54 -13.29 13.71
N ASN A 120 3.76 -12.32 14.21
CA ASN A 120 2.32 -12.21 13.97
C ASN A 120 1.83 -10.76 14.12
N ILE A 121 0.83 -10.40 13.30
CA ILE A 121 0.14 -9.11 13.30
C ILE A 121 -1.36 -9.36 13.40
N GLU A 122 -1.96 -8.95 14.51
CA GLU A 122 -3.41 -8.88 14.65
C GLU A 122 -3.99 -7.80 13.75
N ALA A 123 -4.97 -8.16 12.90
CA ALA A 123 -5.60 -7.25 11.96
C ALA A 123 -7.10 -7.57 11.79
N PRO A 124 -7.91 -6.57 11.38
CA PRO A 124 -9.30 -6.83 10.98
C PRO A 124 -9.40 -7.89 9.88
N ALA A 125 -10.49 -8.66 9.88
CA ALA A 125 -10.77 -9.72 8.91
C ALA A 125 -10.64 -9.24 7.44
N SER A 126 -11.02 -7.99 7.17
CA SER A 126 -10.93 -7.36 5.84
C SER A 126 -9.48 -7.21 5.34
N ILE A 127 -8.53 -6.95 6.26
CA ILE A 127 -7.10 -6.84 5.97
C ILE A 127 -6.51 -8.23 5.80
N VAL A 128 -6.81 -9.16 6.71
CA VAL A 128 -6.33 -10.56 6.60
C VAL A 128 -6.77 -11.18 5.28
N ALA A 129 -8.04 -11.02 4.91
CA ALA A 129 -8.57 -11.49 3.62
C ALA A 129 -7.85 -10.85 2.43
N CYS A 130 -7.56 -9.54 2.50
CA CYS A 130 -6.81 -8.82 1.47
C CYS A 130 -5.39 -9.36 1.29
N ILE A 131 -4.68 -9.68 2.38
CA ILE A 131 -3.33 -10.24 2.33
C ILE A 131 -3.36 -11.62 1.69
N ARG A 132 -4.29 -12.49 2.10
CA ARG A 132 -4.45 -13.83 1.53
C ARG A 132 -4.81 -13.77 0.05
N GLU A 133 -5.68 -12.85 -0.36
CA GLU A 133 -6.03 -12.64 -1.78
C GLU A 133 -4.82 -12.14 -2.58
N PHE A 134 -4.00 -11.25 -2.02
CA PHE A 134 -2.74 -10.84 -2.62
C PHE A 134 -1.81 -12.05 -2.85
N VAL A 135 -1.55 -12.85 -1.81
CA VAL A 135 -0.68 -14.04 -1.92
C VAL A 135 -1.23 -15.03 -2.96
N ALA A 136 -2.53 -15.31 -2.94
CA ALA A 136 -3.20 -16.17 -3.90
C ALA A 136 -3.05 -15.65 -5.34
N SER A 137 -3.18 -14.33 -5.56
CA SER A 137 -2.96 -13.70 -6.87
C SER A 137 -1.53 -13.89 -7.37
N ILE A 138 -0.52 -13.76 -6.50
CA ILE A 138 0.88 -13.99 -6.90
C ILE A 138 1.11 -15.45 -7.26
N ARG A 139 0.58 -16.38 -6.46
CA ARG A 139 0.71 -17.82 -6.70
C ARG A 139 0.01 -18.27 -7.98
N ALA A 140 -1.14 -17.69 -8.31
CA ALA A 140 -1.85 -17.99 -9.55
C ALA A 140 -1.03 -17.63 -10.81
N ASP A 141 -0.26 -16.54 -10.75
CA ASP A 141 0.58 -16.06 -11.85
C ASP A 141 2.07 -16.44 -11.70
N TRP A 142 2.40 -17.37 -10.80
CA TRP A 142 3.78 -17.63 -10.36
C TRP A 142 4.76 -17.91 -11.48
N SER A 143 4.36 -18.67 -12.50
CA SER A 143 5.18 -19.00 -13.67
C SER A 143 5.70 -17.76 -14.41
N THR A 144 5.01 -16.63 -14.29
CA THR A 144 5.40 -15.34 -14.90
C THR A 144 6.05 -14.38 -13.91
N LEU A 145 5.87 -14.61 -12.61
CA LEU A 145 6.27 -13.68 -11.54
C LEU A 145 7.50 -14.13 -10.75
N ALA A 146 7.84 -15.42 -10.76
CA ALA A 146 8.95 -15.97 -9.99
C ALA A 146 10.27 -15.25 -10.31
N GLU A 147 10.71 -15.29 -11.58
CA GLU A 147 11.95 -14.66 -12.05
C GLU A 147 12.00 -13.13 -11.80
N PRO A 148 10.99 -12.32 -12.15
CA PRO A 148 11.08 -10.87 -11.91
C PRO A 148 11.05 -10.50 -10.42
N LEU A 149 10.33 -11.25 -9.57
CA LEU A 149 10.30 -10.99 -8.13
C LEU A 149 11.61 -11.38 -7.46
N SER A 150 12.18 -12.54 -7.81
CA SER A 150 13.47 -13.00 -7.28
C SER A 150 14.59 -12.03 -7.67
N LYS A 151 14.63 -11.59 -8.93
CA LYS A 151 15.55 -10.52 -9.41
C LYS A 151 15.35 -9.19 -8.68
N SER A 152 14.11 -8.79 -8.41
CA SER A 152 13.82 -7.54 -7.69
C SER A 152 14.33 -7.54 -6.24
N LEU A 153 14.50 -8.72 -5.65
CA LEU A 153 15.00 -8.91 -4.29
C LEU A 153 16.49 -9.28 -4.26
N GLY A 154 17.09 -9.62 -5.40
CA GLY A 154 18.45 -10.16 -5.47
C GLY A 154 18.58 -11.54 -4.83
N GLN A 155 17.50 -12.33 -4.86
CA GLN A 155 17.38 -13.63 -4.21
C GLN A 155 16.93 -14.70 -5.21
N ASP A 156 16.82 -15.96 -4.79
CA ASP A 156 16.27 -17.04 -5.61
C ASP A 156 14.75 -17.19 -5.47
N GLU A 157 14.13 -18.01 -6.33
CA GLU A 157 12.67 -18.24 -6.33
C GLU A 157 12.17 -18.98 -5.07
N ALA A 158 13.03 -19.79 -4.44
CA ALA A 158 12.70 -20.50 -3.22
C ALA A 158 12.57 -19.54 -2.03
N PHE A 159 13.46 -18.55 -1.94
CA PHE A 159 13.40 -17.48 -0.96
C PHE A 159 12.10 -16.68 -1.08
N VAL A 160 11.71 -16.30 -2.32
CA VAL A 160 10.45 -15.59 -2.55
C VAL A 160 9.23 -16.44 -2.19
N THR A 161 9.28 -17.74 -2.46
CA THR A 161 8.23 -18.68 -2.03
C THR A 161 8.10 -18.68 -0.51
N GLY A 162 9.23 -18.76 0.22
CA GLY A 162 9.23 -18.67 1.69
C GLY A 162 8.67 -17.35 2.23
N LEU A 163 8.92 -16.22 1.56
CA LEU A 163 8.29 -14.94 1.93
C LEU A 163 6.78 -14.94 1.72
N LEU A 164 6.28 -15.58 0.66
CA LEU A 164 4.85 -15.72 0.42
C LEU A 164 4.19 -16.62 1.48
N ASP A 165 4.87 -17.70 1.88
CA ASP A 165 4.41 -18.58 2.95
C ASP A 165 4.37 -17.83 4.29
N GLN A 166 5.44 -17.09 4.62
CA GLN A 166 5.48 -16.23 5.80
C GLN A 166 4.33 -15.20 5.78
N LEU A 167 4.11 -14.51 4.66
CA LEU A 167 3.08 -13.49 4.54
C LEU A 167 1.65 -14.05 4.72
N ASP A 168 1.41 -15.30 4.33
CA ASP A 168 0.11 -15.98 4.46
C ASP A 168 -0.26 -16.25 5.92
N GLU A 169 0.75 -16.44 6.77
CA GLU A 169 0.62 -16.72 8.21
C GLU A 169 0.80 -15.48 9.10
N LEU A 170 1.48 -14.46 8.59
CA LEU A 170 1.87 -13.27 9.34
C LEU A 170 0.69 -12.46 9.87
N PHE A 171 -0.38 -12.32 9.08
CA PHE A 171 -1.57 -11.55 9.48
C PHE A 171 -2.65 -12.49 10.04
N ILE A 172 -2.99 -12.29 11.32
CA ILE A 172 -4.01 -13.06 12.05
C ILE A 172 -5.21 -12.18 12.37
N GLU A 173 -6.40 -12.78 12.35
CA GLU A 173 -7.64 -12.06 12.65
C GLU A 173 -7.70 -11.72 14.14
N ALA A 174 -7.95 -10.44 14.46
CA ALA A 174 -8.06 -9.91 15.81
C ALA A 174 -9.42 -10.22 16.47
#